data_AF-A0A2J8AAS7-F1
#
_entry.id   AF-A0A2J8AAS7-F1
#
_cell.length_a   1.000
_cell.length_b   1.000
_cell.length_c   1.000
_cell.angle_alpha   90.00
_cell.angle_beta   90.00
_cell.angle_gamma   90.00
#
_symmetry.space_group_name_H-M   'P 1'
#
loop_
_entity.id
_entity.type
_entity.pdbx_description
1 polymer ?
#
loop_
_entity_poly.entity_id
_entity_poly.type
_entity_poly.pdbx_seq_one_letter_code
_entity_poly.pdbx_strand_id
1 'polypeptide(L)'
;MGPASESAAVSEVAEAGSANGARLTLLRLLVPLLWRRLDVEGRHHMWACCREARRIASRTAEALGLNKSGWEPAECADAVAGLRGMLERGCRPRSLTLAFRAGLESETSALGLRVLAELRAVSPLPLVALSLVGLPLTEEVHPRHPRPQRRSPAPAGELGLLLVQCSRLEALSLQWYCTKVPVALSGLLGGVLAQLPALRSLEMALHENDEAGVVDEPLVLTCLPQLTRLVVLGGNGALDPCSVLPAVAQMRGLADLQLPSHKLRPAHMLQLAALTALTRLHIGGVWATDELVHDGGATAVDGLRAAGAAPPVRLPAQLQVLVLYRSAAASEVAALQFPPGLRLQLRGIEIAAEDKDADGRLRLAAAESLLAACRQLAGRLCKCDEDLGPELDGHDYAPIQLLGLRDVWPGL
;
A
#
# COMPACT_ATOMS: atom_id res chain seq x y z
N MET A 1 16.61 25.93 38.42
CA MET A 1 15.94 24.71 38.94
C MET A 1 14.64 24.55 38.17
N GLY A 2 14.43 23.63 37.23
CA GLY A 2 15.28 22.68 36.50
C GLY A 2 14.42 22.16 35.32
N PRO A 3 14.98 21.78 34.16
CA PRO A 3 14.19 21.19 33.09
C PRO A 3 14.07 19.67 33.31
N ALA A 4 12.84 19.16 33.30
CA ALA A 4 12.58 17.74 33.21
C ALA A 4 12.78 17.32 31.75
N SER A 5 13.90 16.65 31.45
CA SER A 5 14.09 15.94 30.20
C SER A 5 13.34 14.62 30.27
N GLU A 6 12.19 14.53 29.60
CA GLU A 6 11.57 13.25 29.27
C GLU A 6 12.38 12.57 28.17
N SER A 7 12.90 11.38 28.48
CA SER A 7 13.70 10.56 27.57
C SER A 7 12.78 9.87 26.55
N ALA A 8 13.06 10.09 25.26
CA ALA A 8 12.43 9.40 24.15
C ALA A 8 12.71 7.89 24.24
N ALA A 9 11.64 7.11 24.50
CA ALA A 9 11.69 5.66 24.44
C ALA A 9 11.47 5.19 23.00
N VAL A 10 12.38 4.36 22.49
CA VAL A 10 12.13 3.51 21.31
C VAL A 10 10.90 2.66 21.64
N SER A 11 9.81 2.88 20.91
CA SER A 11 8.59 2.09 21.04
C SER A 11 8.85 0.70 20.48
N GLU A 12 9.23 -0.24 21.35
CA GLU A 12 9.04 -1.67 21.06
C GLU A 12 7.54 -1.86 20.84
N VAL A 13 7.14 -2.20 19.60
CA VAL A 13 5.75 -2.45 19.22
C VAL A 13 5.19 -3.52 20.15
N ALA A 14 4.46 -3.07 21.16
CA ALA A 14 3.88 -3.88 22.21
C ALA A 14 2.50 -4.37 21.77
N GLU A 15 2.47 -5.25 20.77
CA GLU A 15 1.32 -6.14 20.57
C GLU A 15 1.68 -7.54 21.10
N ALA A 16 1.83 -7.61 22.42
CA ALA A 16 1.79 -8.86 23.15
C ALA A 16 1.10 -8.59 24.49
N GLY A 17 -0.16 -9.01 24.56
CA GLY A 17 -1.17 -8.85 25.62
C GLY A 17 -0.73 -8.36 27.00
N SER A 18 -1.57 -7.48 27.57
CA SER A 18 -1.77 -7.07 28.98
C SER A 18 -0.78 -7.59 30.06
N ALA A 19 -0.45 -8.87 30.09
CA ALA A 19 0.55 -9.49 30.96
C ALA A 19 1.98 -8.91 30.82
N ASN A 20 2.41 -8.49 29.62
CA ASN A 20 3.75 -7.90 29.44
C ASN A 20 3.84 -6.48 30.00
N GLY A 21 2.76 -5.70 29.95
CA GLY A 21 2.68 -4.37 30.54
C GLY A 21 2.86 -4.41 32.07
N ALA A 22 2.19 -5.34 32.75
CA ALA A 22 2.33 -5.51 34.20
C ALA A 22 3.77 -5.90 34.62
N ARG A 23 4.44 -6.76 33.83
CA ARG A 23 5.84 -7.15 34.07
C ARG A 23 6.81 -5.99 33.86
N LEU A 24 6.59 -5.16 32.84
CA LEU A 24 7.40 -3.96 32.56
C LEU A 24 7.26 -2.92 33.68
N THR A 25 6.05 -2.70 34.17
CA THR A 25 5.79 -1.79 35.29
C THR A 25 6.49 -2.26 36.57
N LEU A 26 6.43 -3.57 36.84
CA LEU A 26 7.09 -4.17 38.00
C LEU A 26 8.62 -4.05 37.90
N LEU A 27 9.21 -4.28 36.72
CA LEU A 27 10.65 -4.07 36.49
C LEU A 27 11.06 -2.60 36.66
N ARG A 28 10.26 -1.66 36.14
CA ARG A 28 10.52 -0.22 36.28
C ARG A 28 10.52 0.23 37.75
N LEU A 29 9.71 -0.40 38.60
CA LEU A 29 9.66 -0.13 40.04
C LEU A 29 10.78 -0.85 40.81
N LEU A 30 11.05 -2.12 40.49
CA LEU A 30 12.01 -2.94 41.24
C LEU A 30 13.46 -2.58 40.94
N VAL A 31 13.82 -2.26 39.70
CA VAL A 31 15.23 -1.98 39.33
C VAL A 31 15.81 -0.80 40.13
N PRO A 32 15.14 0.36 40.28
CA PRO A 32 15.66 1.46 41.11
C PRO A 32 15.76 1.09 42.60
N LEU A 33 14.82 0.31 43.12
CA LEU A 33 14.80 -0.12 44.52
C LEU A 33 15.94 -1.10 44.82
N LEU A 34 16.16 -2.07 43.95
CA LEU A 34 17.29 -3.00 44.01
C LEU A 34 18.61 -2.23 43.87
N TRP A 35 18.69 -1.28 42.93
CA TRP A 35 19.89 -0.48 42.70
C TRP A 35 20.38 0.26 43.95
N ARG A 36 19.45 0.81 44.75
CA ARG A 36 19.77 1.52 46.00
C ARG A 36 20.24 0.60 47.13
N ARG A 37 19.87 -0.69 47.11
CA ARG A 37 20.20 -1.66 48.17
C ARG A 37 21.45 -2.47 47.89
N LEU A 38 21.90 -2.54 46.64
CA LEU A 38 23.10 -3.26 46.25
C LEU A 38 24.37 -2.45 46.58
N ASP A 39 25.42 -3.14 47.01
CA ASP A 39 26.77 -2.58 47.11
C ASP A 39 27.40 -2.39 45.72
N VAL A 40 28.68 -1.99 45.68
CA VAL A 40 29.37 -1.73 44.39
C VAL A 40 29.40 -2.99 43.51
N GLU A 41 29.67 -4.15 44.10
CA GLU A 41 29.78 -5.42 43.38
C GLU A 41 28.41 -5.91 42.89
N GLY A 42 27.37 -5.82 43.72
CA GLY A 42 26.00 -6.13 43.35
C GLY A 42 25.48 -5.23 42.23
N ARG A 43 25.84 -3.94 42.25
CA ARG A 43 25.54 -3.01 41.15
C ARG A 43 26.24 -3.42 39.85
N HIS A 44 27.51 -3.83 39.92
CA HIS A 44 28.22 -4.33 38.73
C HIS A 44 27.59 -5.61 38.16
N HIS A 45 27.21 -6.56 39.01
CA HIS A 45 26.47 -7.75 38.60
C HIS A 45 25.13 -7.41 37.98
N MET A 46 24.36 -6.51 38.58
CA MET A 46 23.07 -6.09 38.01
C MET A 46 23.25 -5.41 36.64
N TRP A 47 24.29 -4.60 36.44
CA TRP A 47 24.64 -4.08 35.12
C TRP A 47 24.94 -5.17 34.11
N ALA A 48 25.73 -6.18 34.49
CA ALA A 48 26.05 -7.31 33.63
C ALA A 48 24.80 -8.10 33.25
N CYS A 49 23.92 -8.39 34.23
CA CYS A 49 22.65 -9.06 34.01
C CYS A 49 21.72 -8.26 33.09
N CYS A 50 21.55 -6.95 33.34
CA CYS A 50 20.74 -6.09 32.48
C CYS A 50 21.30 -6.02 31.05
N ARG A 51 22.63 -5.97 30.90
CA ARG A 51 23.28 -5.97 29.58
C ARG A 51 23.04 -7.29 28.84
N GLU A 52 23.15 -8.43 29.52
CA GLU A 52 22.90 -9.73 28.89
C GLU A 52 21.41 -9.95 28.60
N ALA A 53 20.51 -9.57 29.50
CA ALA A 53 19.07 -9.61 29.25
C ALA A 53 18.70 -8.77 28.02
N ARG A 54 19.25 -7.55 27.90
CA ARG A 54 19.07 -6.71 26.71
C ARG A 54 19.65 -7.36 25.45
N ARG A 55 20.78 -8.07 25.56
CA ARG A 55 21.38 -8.81 24.44
C ARG A 55 20.50 -9.97 23.98
N ILE A 56 19.94 -10.74 24.92
CA ILE A 56 19.00 -11.83 24.64
C ILE A 56 17.74 -11.26 23.99
N ALA A 57 17.12 -10.24 24.58
CA ALA A 57 15.94 -9.58 24.02
C ALA A 57 16.20 -9.07 22.59
N SER A 58 17.36 -8.46 22.34
CA SER A 58 17.76 -8.01 21.01
C SER A 58 17.89 -9.17 20.01
N ARG A 59 18.40 -10.33 20.43
CA ARG A 59 18.54 -11.53 19.58
C ARG A 59 17.21 -12.21 19.26
N THR A 60 16.24 -12.09 20.17
CA THR A 60 14.91 -12.69 20.00
C THR A 60 13.92 -11.77 19.28
N ALA A 61 14.28 -10.50 19.03
CA ALA A 61 13.43 -9.58 18.29
C ALA A 61 13.30 -10.03 16.83
N GLU A 62 12.15 -10.59 16.47
CA GLU A 62 11.84 -11.02 15.10
C GLU A 62 11.43 -9.84 14.21
N ALA A 63 10.90 -8.77 14.81
CA ALA A 63 10.47 -7.56 14.12
C ALA A 63 11.06 -6.32 14.80
N LEU A 64 11.46 -5.35 13.99
CA LEU A 64 11.81 -4.01 14.45
C LEU A 64 10.92 -2.98 13.75
N GLY A 65 10.46 -1.99 14.52
CA GLY A 65 9.63 -0.91 14.03
C GLY A 65 10.16 0.43 14.52
N LEU A 66 10.34 1.39 13.61
CA LEU A 66 10.46 2.80 13.93
C LEU A 66 9.21 3.48 13.40
N ASN A 67 8.21 3.65 14.25
CA ASN A 67 6.96 4.34 13.92
C ASN A 67 6.77 5.50 14.88
N LYS A 68 6.94 6.73 14.38
CA LYS A 68 6.63 7.93 15.13
C LYS A 68 6.23 9.05 14.17
N SER A 69 5.18 9.76 14.53
CA SER A 69 4.80 11.02 13.89
C SER A 69 5.52 12.19 14.55
N GLY A 70 6.07 13.11 13.76
CA GLY A 70 6.70 14.32 14.27
C GLY A 70 7.99 14.04 15.04
N TRP A 71 9.01 13.52 14.34
CA TRP A 71 10.33 13.31 14.95
C TRP A 71 11.04 14.63 15.20
N GLU A 72 11.56 14.83 16.40
CA GLU A 72 12.55 15.88 16.64
C GLU A 72 13.96 15.41 16.20
N PRO A 73 14.85 16.30 15.72
CA PRO A 73 16.21 15.92 15.27
C PRO A 73 17.05 15.15 16.30
N ALA A 74 16.88 15.44 17.59
CA ALA A 74 17.58 14.72 18.65
C ALA A 74 17.08 13.28 18.78
N GLU A 75 15.76 13.09 18.73
CA GLU A 75 15.12 11.78 18.80
C GLU A 75 15.46 10.92 17.58
N CYS A 76 15.56 11.55 16.40
CA CYS A 76 16.05 10.92 15.18
C CYS A 76 17.42 10.27 15.40
N ALA A 77 18.37 11.03 15.97
CA ALA A 77 19.72 10.54 16.23
C ALA A 77 19.73 9.42 17.28
N ASP A 78 18.95 9.55 18.34
CA ASP A 78 18.81 8.54 19.39
C ASP A 78 18.19 7.24 18.85
N ALA A 79 17.19 7.33 17.97
CA ALA A 79 16.56 6.17 17.33
C ALA A 79 17.53 5.43 16.40
N VAL A 80 18.30 6.17 15.58
CA VAL A 80 19.34 5.59 14.72
C VAL A 80 20.42 4.92 15.56
N ALA A 81 20.91 5.59 16.61
CA ALA A 81 21.90 5.02 17.52
C ALA A 81 21.36 3.79 18.25
N GLY A 82 20.07 3.80 18.63
CA GLY A 82 19.37 2.67 19.22
C GLY A 82 19.32 1.47 18.29
N LEU A 83 18.85 1.69 17.04
CA LEU A 83 18.79 0.66 16.00
C LEU A 83 20.18 0.08 15.72
N ARG A 84 21.17 0.93 15.49
CA ARG A 84 22.56 0.52 15.29
C ARG A 84 23.07 -0.32 16.46
N GLY A 85 22.88 0.16 17.69
CA GLY A 85 23.27 -0.57 18.88
C GLY A 85 22.58 -1.92 19.04
N MET A 86 21.33 -2.07 18.58
CA MET A 86 20.64 -3.36 18.55
C MET A 86 21.28 -4.30 17.53
N LEU A 87 21.53 -3.82 16.32
CA LEU A 87 22.15 -4.60 15.24
C LEU A 87 23.59 -5.03 15.58
N GLU A 88 24.39 -4.14 16.17
CA GLU A 88 25.74 -4.42 16.66
C GLU A 88 25.74 -5.47 17.79
N ARG A 89 24.72 -5.48 18.64
CA ARG A 89 24.52 -6.52 19.67
C ARG A 89 24.09 -7.88 19.12
N GLY A 90 23.90 -8.00 17.81
CA GLY A 90 23.51 -9.22 17.13
C GLY A 90 21.99 -9.38 16.96
N CYS A 91 21.21 -8.29 17.05
CA CYS A 91 19.82 -8.31 16.60
C CYS A 91 19.78 -8.59 15.10
N ARG A 92 18.89 -9.48 14.68
CA ARG A 92 18.77 -9.96 13.30
C ARG A 92 17.29 -10.08 12.96
N PRO A 93 16.59 -8.94 12.79
CA PRO A 93 15.16 -8.95 12.54
C PRO A 93 14.85 -9.62 11.21
N ARG A 94 13.72 -10.30 11.17
CA ARG A 94 13.11 -10.82 9.93
C ARG A 94 12.15 -9.81 9.32
N SER A 95 11.58 -8.92 10.12
CA SER A 95 10.70 -7.84 9.67
C SER A 95 11.24 -6.48 10.12
N LEU A 96 11.26 -5.50 9.21
CA LEU A 96 11.61 -4.13 9.52
C LEU A 96 10.56 -3.16 8.97
N THR A 97 9.99 -2.35 9.84
CA THR A 97 9.06 -1.27 9.47
C THR A 97 9.66 0.08 9.84
N LEU A 98 9.82 0.95 8.85
CA LEU A 98 10.27 2.33 9.04
C LEU A 98 9.15 3.26 8.56
N ALA A 99 8.53 3.98 9.48
CA ALA A 99 7.44 4.90 9.19
C ALA A 99 7.80 6.32 9.62
N PHE A 100 7.90 7.19 8.61
CA PHE A 100 8.16 8.61 8.73
C PHE A 100 6.89 9.34 8.28
N ARG A 101 6.04 9.75 9.23
CA ARG A 101 4.83 10.51 8.89
C ARG A 101 5.18 11.96 8.57
N ALA A 102 4.46 12.52 7.60
CA ALA A 102 4.67 13.86 7.07
C ALA A 102 4.58 14.93 8.17
N GLY A 103 5.55 15.85 8.17
CA GLY A 103 5.61 16.99 9.08
C GLY A 103 6.77 17.94 8.76
N LEU A 104 7.93 17.39 8.36
CA LEU A 104 9.11 18.14 7.89
C LEU A 104 9.89 17.28 6.87
N GLU A 105 9.67 17.52 5.58
CA GLU A 105 10.18 16.67 4.49
C GLU A 105 11.71 16.53 4.52
N SER A 106 12.48 17.61 4.75
CA SER A 106 13.94 17.57 4.64
C SER A 106 14.65 16.78 5.77
N GLU A 107 14.17 16.89 7.01
CA GLU A 107 14.78 16.21 8.15
C GLU A 107 14.44 14.71 8.16
N THR A 108 13.22 14.37 7.77
CA THR A 108 12.77 12.98 7.63
C THR A 108 13.53 12.26 6.52
N SER A 109 13.86 12.92 5.39
CA SER A 109 14.75 12.35 4.36
C SER A 109 16.11 11.98 4.92
N ALA A 110 16.74 12.91 5.65
CA ALA A 110 18.08 12.73 6.18
C ALA A 110 18.12 11.60 7.22
N LEU A 111 17.09 11.51 8.06
CA LEU A 111 16.93 10.38 8.98
C LEU A 111 16.79 9.06 8.22
N GLY A 112 15.88 9.00 7.24
CA GLY A 112 15.66 7.82 6.42
C GLY A 112 16.94 7.31 5.78
N LEU A 113 17.70 8.21 5.15
CA LEU A 113 19.00 7.91 4.55
C LEU A 113 20.03 7.39 5.55
N ARG A 114 20.11 8.00 6.74
CA ARG A 114 21.01 7.54 7.81
C ARG A 114 20.63 6.14 8.28
N VAL A 115 19.34 5.86 8.47
CA VAL A 115 18.85 4.53 8.83
C VAL A 115 19.22 3.50 7.76
N LEU A 116 19.00 3.82 6.48
CA LEU A 116 19.37 2.93 5.36
C LEU A 116 20.88 2.67 5.31
N ALA A 117 21.70 3.69 5.55
CA ALA A 117 23.16 3.55 5.61
C ALA A 117 23.62 2.66 6.76
N GLU A 118 23.03 2.81 7.95
CA GLU A 118 23.33 1.95 9.11
C GLU A 118 22.89 0.51 8.88
N LEU A 119 21.73 0.28 8.26
CA LEU A 119 21.29 -1.06 7.88
C LEU A 119 22.27 -1.71 6.89
N ARG A 120 22.71 -0.94 5.89
CA ARG A 120 23.69 -1.40 4.89
C ARG A 120 25.05 -1.76 5.50
N ALA A 121 25.45 -1.08 6.57
CA ALA A 121 26.68 -1.41 7.30
C ALA A 121 26.60 -2.77 8.02
N VAL A 122 25.39 -3.26 8.31
CA VAL A 122 25.14 -4.51 9.02
C VAL A 122 24.75 -5.60 8.01
N SER A 123 25.67 -5.97 7.13
CA SER A 123 25.46 -7.07 6.17
C SER A 123 26.00 -8.41 6.72
N PRO A 124 25.31 -9.55 6.52
CA PRO A 124 24.02 -9.71 5.84
C PRO A 124 22.81 -9.54 6.78
N LEU A 125 21.72 -8.99 6.25
CA LEU A 125 20.43 -8.86 6.95
C LEU A 125 19.51 -10.04 6.60
N PRO A 126 19.01 -10.83 7.56
CA PRO A 126 18.06 -11.90 7.31
C PRO A 126 16.62 -11.37 7.20
N LEU A 127 16.45 -10.20 6.56
CA LEU A 127 15.15 -9.58 6.36
C LEU A 127 14.34 -10.39 5.35
N VAL A 128 13.11 -10.71 5.76
CA VAL A 128 12.07 -11.37 4.98
C VAL A 128 10.98 -10.36 4.61
N ALA A 129 10.74 -9.36 5.47
CA ALA A 129 9.80 -8.28 5.22
C ALA A 129 10.43 -6.91 5.46
N LEU A 130 10.19 -5.97 4.56
CA LEU A 130 10.59 -4.57 4.68
C LEU A 130 9.41 -3.68 4.34
N SER A 131 9.05 -2.78 5.26
CA SER A 131 8.00 -1.78 5.07
C SER A 131 8.59 -0.40 5.25
N LEU A 132 8.51 0.44 4.23
CA LEU A 132 9.01 1.81 4.23
C LEU A 132 7.84 2.75 3.97
N VAL A 133 7.52 3.60 4.95
CA VAL A 133 6.37 4.52 4.90
C VAL A 133 6.88 5.94 5.03
N GLY A 134 6.54 6.78 4.06
CA GLY A 134 6.88 8.20 4.01
C GLY A 134 8.37 8.51 3.88
N LEU A 135 9.16 7.62 3.26
CA LEU A 135 10.54 7.94 2.88
C LEU A 135 10.55 8.84 1.63
N PRO A 136 10.97 10.11 1.73
CA PRO A 136 11.17 10.95 0.54
C PRO A 136 12.38 10.44 -0.24
N LEU A 137 12.13 9.89 -1.44
CA LEU A 137 13.16 9.34 -2.34
C LEU A 137 13.63 10.35 -3.40
N THR A 138 13.22 11.61 -3.28
CA THR A 138 13.63 12.72 -4.13
C THR A 138 14.27 13.81 -3.29
N GLU A 139 15.37 14.38 -3.80
CA GLU A 139 15.72 15.76 -3.45
C GLU A 139 14.72 16.65 -4.20
N GLU A 140 13.52 16.85 -3.66
CA GLU A 140 12.68 17.92 -4.19
C GLU A 140 13.37 19.24 -3.87
N VAL A 141 14.01 19.80 -4.89
CA VAL A 141 14.48 21.19 -4.88
C VAL A 141 13.23 22.06 -4.94
N HIS A 142 12.63 22.30 -3.78
CA HIS A 142 11.55 23.27 -3.67
C HIS A 142 12.10 24.62 -4.14
N PRO A 143 11.57 25.22 -5.24
CA PRO A 143 12.23 26.34 -5.92
C PRO A 143 12.17 27.66 -5.15
N ARG A 144 11.72 27.67 -3.89
CA ARG A 144 11.51 28.92 -3.13
C ARG A 144 12.77 29.54 -2.55
N HIS A 145 13.92 28.86 -2.52
CA HIS A 145 15.17 29.52 -2.12
C HIS A 145 16.40 29.01 -2.88
N PRO A 146 17.09 29.87 -3.65
CA PRO A 146 18.37 29.55 -4.28
C PRO A 146 19.47 29.59 -3.22
N ARG A 147 19.61 28.52 -2.42
CA ARG A 147 20.84 28.26 -1.68
C ARG A 147 21.65 27.23 -2.44
N PRO A 148 22.99 27.38 -2.51
CA PRO A 148 23.86 26.41 -3.16
C PRO A 148 23.79 25.09 -2.39
N GLN A 149 23.02 24.13 -2.89
CA GLN A 149 22.90 22.80 -2.29
C GLN A 149 24.12 21.97 -2.69
N ARG A 150 24.83 21.44 -1.68
CA ARG A 150 25.76 20.33 -1.86
C ARG A 150 24.96 19.17 -2.44
N ARG A 151 25.37 18.67 -3.60
CA ARG A 151 24.83 17.44 -4.23
C ARG A 151 24.90 16.30 -3.21
N SER A 152 23.80 15.96 -2.56
CA SER A 152 23.71 14.76 -1.74
C SER A 152 23.53 13.56 -2.67
N PRO A 153 24.03 12.36 -2.34
CA PRO A 153 23.75 11.16 -3.10
C PRO A 153 22.24 10.87 -3.14
N ALA A 154 21.74 10.47 -4.31
CA ALA A 154 20.32 10.23 -4.54
C ALA A 154 19.79 9.09 -3.65
N PRO A 155 18.77 9.31 -2.81
CA PRO A 155 18.29 8.34 -1.81
C PRO A 155 17.83 6.99 -2.38
N ALA A 156 17.32 6.97 -3.62
CA ALA A 156 16.95 5.72 -4.29
C ALA A 156 18.13 4.77 -4.53
N GLY A 157 19.35 5.30 -4.72
CA GLY A 157 20.55 4.48 -4.92
C GLY A 157 20.92 3.70 -3.65
N GLU A 158 20.83 4.33 -2.48
CA GLU A 158 21.10 3.68 -1.21
C GLU A 158 20.06 2.60 -0.89
N LEU A 159 18.78 2.87 -1.15
CA LEU A 159 17.73 1.87 -1.00
C LEU A 159 17.96 0.69 -1.95
N GLY A 160 18.33 0.94 -3.20
CA GLY A 160 18.65 -0.10 -4.17
C GLY A 160 19.77 -1.03 -3.68
N LEU A 161 20.85 -0.45 -3.14
CA LEU A 161 21.97 -1.21 -2.59
C LEU A 161 21.58 -2.02 -1.35
N LEU A 162 20.73 -1.48 -0.48
CA LEU A 162 20.19 -2.21 0.67
C LEU A 162 19.34 -3.41 0.22
N LEU A 163 18.44 -3.21 -0.75
CA LEU A 163 17.57 -4.25 -1.25
C LEU A 163 18.37 -5.42 -1.86
N VAL A 164 19.41 -5.13 -2.66
CA VAL A 164 20.30 -6.19 -3.22
C VAL A 164 20.97 -7.03 -2.13
N GLN A 165 21.22 -6.47 -0.95
CA GLN A 165 21.77 -7.22 0.19
C GLN A 165 20.72 -8.10 0.89
N CYS A 166 19.44 -7.85 0.66
CA CYS A 166 18.32 -8.58 1.26
C CYS A 166 17.84 -9.71 0.34
N SER A 167 18.71 -10.68 0.03
CA SER A 167 18.40 -11.79 -0.88
C SER A 167 17.23 -12.68 -0.42
N ARG A 168 16.86 -12.60 0.86
CA ARG A 168 15.74 -13.33 1.47
C ARG A 168 14.45 -12.52 1.57
N LEU A 169 14.43 -11.31 1.02
CA LEU A 169 13.26 -10.44 1.09
C LEU A 169 12.10 -11.05 0.31
N GLU A 170 11.04 -11.44 1.02
CA GLU A 170 9.82 -12.02 0.46
C GLU A 170 8.70 -10.98 0.33
N ALA A 171 8.68 -9.97 1.19
CA ALA A 171 7.67 -8.91 1.19
C ALA A 171 8.32 -7.52 1.23
N LEU A 172 7.92 -6.66 0.31
CA LEU A 172 8.31 -5.26 0.26
C LEU A 172 7.07 -4.38 0.21
N SER A 173 6.87 -3.53 1.22
CA SER A 173 5.87 -2.47 1.21
C SER A 173 6.55 -1.12 1.16
N LEU A 174 6.13 -0.30 0.21
CA LEU A 174 6.65 1.03 -0.01
C LEU A 174 5.47 1.99 -0.10
N GLN A 175 5.36 2.89 0.87
CA GLN A 175 4.28 3.86 0.95
C GLN A 175 4.88 5.25 0.91
N TRP A 176 4.43 6.07 -0.02
CA TRP A 176 4.97 7.40 -0.27
C TRP A 176 3.88 8.47 -0.17
N TYR A 177 4.27 9.58 0.46
CA TYR A 177 3.48 10.80 0.56
C TYR A 177 4.16 11.90 -0.24
N CYS A 178 4.30 11.70 -1.56
CA CYS A 178 4.87 12.69 -2.45
C CYS A 178 3.89 12.97 -3.58
N THR A 179 3.78 14.25 -3.95
CA THR A 179 2.92 14.69 -5.06
C THR A 179 3.43 14.23 -6.41
N LYS A 180 4.71 13.87 -6.51
CA LYS A 180 5.36 13.40 -7.73
C LYS A 180 5.99 12.05 -7.52
N VAL A 181 5.84 11.16 -8.50
CA VAL A 181 6.56 9.89 -8.51
C VAL A 181 8.04 10.18 -8.81
N PRO A 182 8.97 9.79 -7.93
CA PRO A 182 10.39 9.88 -8.25
C PRO A 182 10.74 9.11 -9.52
N VAL A 183 11.34 9.75 -10.53
CA VAL A 183 11.95 9.05 -11.69
C VAL A 183 12.93 7.97 -11.21
N ALA A 184 13.58 8.21 -10.07
CA ALA A 184 14.48 7.27 -9.44
C ALA A 184 13.79 5.95 -8.98
N LEU A 185 12.47 5.97 -8.72
CA LEU A 185 11.71 4.76 -8.45
C LEU A 185 11.62 3.85 -9.67
N SER A 186 11.46 4.40 -10.87
CA SER A 186 11.46 3.60 -12.10
C SER A 186 12.75 2.80 -12.25
N GLY A 187 13.90 3.39 -11.91
CA GLY A 187 15.18 2.68 -11.89
C GLY A 187 15.25 1.58 -10.82
N LEU A 188 14.73 1.85 -9.63
CA LEU A 188 14.69 0.88 -8.53
C LEU A 188 13.77 -0.31 -8.84
N LEU A 189 12.56 -0.04 -9.29
CA LEU A 189 11.60 -1.06 -9.69
C LEU A 189 12.11 -1.85 -10.89
N GLY A 190 12.72 -1.15 -11.86
CA GLY A 190 13.19 -1.73 -13.10
C GLY A 190 14.35 -2.70 -12.94
N GLY A 191 15.38 -2.31 -12.20
CA GLY A 191 16.63 -3.06 -12.10
C GLY A 191 16.82 -3.84 -10.81
N VAL A 192 16.43 -3.27 -9.67
CA VAL A 192 16.77 -3.84 -8.35
C VAL A 192 15.78 -4.93 -7.95
N LEU A 193 14.47 -4.71 -8.11
CA LEU A 193 13.46 -5.70 -7.71
C LEU A 193 13.56 -7.01 -8.50
N ALA A 194 13.96 -6.93 -9.78
CA ALA A 194 14.21 -8.11 -10.61
C ALA A 194 15.36 -8.99 -10.06
N GLN A 195 16.27 -8.42 -9.26
CA GLN A 195 17.38 -9.13 -8.62
C GLN A 195 16.99 -9.77 -7.27
N LEU A 196 15.73 -9.63 -6.83
CA LEU A 196 15.24 -10.20 -5.57
C LEU A 196 14.51 -11.53 -5.84
N PRO A 197 15.21 -12.69 -5.83
CA PRO A 197 14.61 -13.96 -6.23
C PRO A 197 13.53 -14.46 -5.26
N ALA A 198 13.58 -14.01 -4.01
CA ALA A 198 12.63 -14.39 -2.97
C ALA A 198 11.37 -13.51 -2.94
N LEU A 199 11.34 -12.38 -3.66
CA LEU A 199 10.25 -11.41 -3.54
C LEU A 199 8.92 -12.00 -4.04
N ARG A 200 7.96 -12.17 -3.13
CA ARG A 200 6.62 -12.72 -3.41
C ARG A 200 5.50 -11.71 -3.30
N SER A 201 5.68 -10.68 -2.47
CA SER A 201 4.69 -9.62 -2.26
C SER A 201 5.33 -8.26 -2.46
N LEU A 202 4.75 -7.45 -3.33
CA LEU A 202 5.09 -6.04 -3.51
C LEU A 202 3.84 -5.20 -3.24
N GLU A 203 3.98 -4.25 -2.34
CA GLU A 203 2.97 -3.25 -2.04
C GLU A 203 3.55 -1.86 -2.29
N MET A 204 2.82 -1.06 -3.06
CA MET A 204 3.17 0.31 -3.39
C MET A 204 1.95 1.19 -3.06
N ALA A 205 2.11 2.15 -2.16
CA ALA A 205 1.07 3.15 -1.88
C ALA A 205 1.57 4.53 -2.30
N LEU A 206 0.83 5.19 -3.19
CA LEU A 206 1.14 6.52 -3.70
C LEU A 206 0.01 7.47 -3.29
N HIS A 207 0.27 8.34 -2.32
CA HIS A 207 -0.66 9.40 -1.96
C HIS A 207 -0.48 10.59 -2.90
N GLU A 208 -1.43 10.79 -3.81
CA GLU A 208 -1.55 12.02 -4.57
C GLU A 208 -2.27 13.08 -3.74
N ASN A 209 -1.73 14.30 -3.74
CA ASN A 209 -2.53 15.48 -3.39
C ASN A 209 -3.21 15.94 -4.68
N ASP A 210 -4.50 16.28 -4.62
CA ASP A 210 -5.36 16.69 -5.75
C ASP A 210 -4.93 18.00 -6.47
N GLU A 211 -3.69 18.44 -6.32
CA GLU A 211 -3.15 19.65 -6.95
C GLU A 211 -2.92 19.39 -8.46
N ALA A 212 -3.97 19.67 -9.22
CA ALA A 212 -4.10 19.44 -10.64
C ALA A 212 -2.97 20.08 -11.49
N GLY A 213 -2.38 19.29 -12.38
CA GLY A 213 -1.98 19.80 -13.69
C GLY A 213 -0.61 19.44 -14.25
N VAL A 214 0.22 18.64 -13.57
CA VAL A 214 1.49 18.19 -14.15
C VAL A 214 1.39 16.72 -14.53
N VAL A 215 1.41 16.46 -15.85
CA VAL A 215 1.52 15.12 -16.42
C VAL A 215 2.94 14.61 -16.19
N ASP A 216 3.15 13.89 -15.09
CA ASP A 216 4.42 13.22 -14.81
C ASP A 216 4.57 11.94 -15.67
N GLU A 217 5.81 11.49 -15.87
CA GLU A 217 6.08 10.24 -16.59
C GLU A 217 5.45 9.05 -15.83
N PRO A 218 4.67 8.19 -16.52
CA PRO A 218 4.05 7.04 -15.88
C PRO A 218 5.12 6.09 -15.36
N LEU A 219 4.93 5.58 -14.14
CA LEU A 219 5.80 4.54 -13.61
C LEU A 219 5.73 3.31 -14.53
N VAL A 220 6.89 2.79 -14.92
CA VAL A 220 6.99 1.55 -15.69
C VAL A 220 7.42 0.44 -14.75
N LEU A 221 6.48 -0.45 -14.44
CA LEU A 221 6.78 -1.66 -13.69
C LEU A 221 7.46 -2.68 -14.62
N THR A 222 8.59 -3.25 -14.21
CA THR A 222 9.21 -4.36 -14.95
C THR A 222 8.56 -5.70 -14.59
N CYS A 223 8.72 -6.68 -15.47
CA CYS A 223 8.22 -8.03 -15.21
C CYS A 223 8.96 -8.66 -14.02
N LEU A 224 8.21 -9.00 -12.98
CA LEU A 224 8.68 -9.68 -11.76
C LEU A 224 8.04 -11.07 -11.72
N PRO A 225 8.58 -12.07 -12.46
CA PRO A 225 7.93 -13.38 -12.63
C PRO A 225 7.75 -14.16 -11.32
N GLN A 226 8.51 -13.82 -10.28
CA GLN A 226 8.46 -14.43 -8.95
C GLN A 226 7.30 -13.92 -8.08
N LEU A 227 6.66 -12.80 -8.47
CA LEU A 227 5.66 -12.13 -7.67
C LEU A 227 4.34 -12.92 -7.63
N THR A 228 3.78 -13.06 -6.43
CA THR A 228 2.50 -13.75 -6.18
C THR A 228 1.41 -12.80 -5.71
N ARG A 229 1.79 -11.66 -5.13
CA ARG A 229 0.91 -10.60 -4.67
C ARG A 229 1.44 -9.24 -5.11
N LEU A 230 0.59 -8.46 -5.77
CA LEU A 230 0.85 -7.07 -6.14
C LEU A 230 -0.27 -6.20 -5.59
N VAL A 231 0.09 -5.23 -4.76
CA VAL A 231 -0.84 -4.24 -4.23
C VAL A 231 -0.36 -2.85 -4.60
N VAL A 232 -1.27 -2.09 -5.17
CA VAL A 232 -1.03 -0.74 -5.65
C VAL A 232 -2.14 0.15 -5.12
N LEU A 233 -1.85 0.87 -4.05
CA LEU A 233 -2.78 1.77 -3.38
C LEU A 233 -2.56 3.20 -3.85
N GLY A 234 -3.66 3.95 -4.05
CA GLY A 234 -3.61 5.36 -4.40
C GLY A 234 -3.18 5.65 -5.85
N GLY A 235 -2.97 6.93 -6.14
CA GLY A 235 -2.46 7.43 -7.43
C GLY A 235 -3.45 7.40 -8.60
N ASN A 236 -4.44 8.30 -8.66
CA ASN A 236 -5.35 8.38 -9.82
C ASN A 236 -4.61 8.78 -11.13
N GLY A 237 -3.35 9.23 -11.08
CA GLY A 237 -2.52 9.52 -12.26
C GLY A 237 -1.12 8.91 -12.24
N ALA A 238 -0.58 8.55 -11.06
CA ALA A 238 0.79 8.08 -10.89
C ALA A 238 1.05 6.73 -11.56
N LEU A 239 0.01 5.92 -11.66
CA LEU A 239 0.06 4.58 -12.23
C LEU A 239 -0.96 4.44 -13.33
N ASP A 240 -0.49 4.66 -14.56
CA ASP A 240 -1.29 4.35 -15.74
C ASP A 240 -1.42 2.82 -15.87
N PRO A 241 -2.64 2.25 -15.78
CA PRO A 241 -2.83 0.82 -16.01
C PRO A 241 -2.33 0.38 -17.39
N CYS A 242 -2.28 1.28 -18.38
CA CYS A 242 -1.78 0.96 -19.71
C CYS A 242 -0.27 0.66 -19.71
N SER A 243 0.51 1.30 -18.83
CA SER A 243 1.95 1.06 -18.70
C SER A 243 2.27 -0.15 -17.82
N VAL A 244 1.47 -0.36 -16.76
CA VAL A 244 1.75 -1.40 -15.75
C VAL A 244 1.25 -2.78 -16.17
N LEU A 245 0.05 -2.87 -16.76
CA LEU A 245 -0.58 -4.16 -17.04
C LEU A 245 0.14 -5.06 -18.04
N PRO A 246 0.83 -4.55 -19.08
CA PRO A 246 1.65 -5.40 -19.95
C PRO A 246 2.75 -6.17 -19.21
N ALA A 247 3.34 -5.57 -18.17
CA ALA A 247 4.32 -6.25 -17.32
C ALA A 247 3.64 -7.21 -16.34
N VAL A 248 2.51 -6.80 -15.74
CA VAL A 248 1.71 -7.64 -14.84
C VAL A 248 1.23 -8.90 -15.55
N ALA A 249 0.76 -8.81 -16.80
CA ALA A 249 0.30 -9.94 -17.61
C ALA A 249 1.38 -11.01 -17.86
N GLN A 250 2.66 -10.67 -17.69
CA GLN A 250 3.78 -11.61 -17.81
C GLN A 250 4.09 -12.34 -16.49
N MET A 251 3.54 -11.88 -15.35
CA MET A 251 3.72 -12.47 -14.03
C MET A 251 2.82 -13.68 -13.84
N ARG A 252 3.16 -14.81 -14.50
CA ARG A 252 2.33 -16.03 -14.52
C ARG A 252 1.98 -16.60 -13.14
N GLY A 253 2.78 -16.30 -12.10
CA GLY A 253 2.54 -16.72 -10.72
C GLY A 253 1.68 -15.77 -9.89
N LEU A 254 1.22 -14.65 -10.45
CA LEU A 254 0.48 -13.63 -9.72
C LEU A 254 -0.92 -14.16 -9.36
N ALA A 255 -1.17 -14.32 -8.07
CA ALA A 255 -2.40 -14.88 -7.52
C ALA A 255 -3.34 -13.82 -6.93
N ASP A 256 -2.79 -12.67 -6.54
CA ASP A 256 -3.51 -11.57 -5.88
C ASP A 256 -3.05 -10.23 -6.47
N LEU A 257 -3.98 -9.53 -7.12
CA LEU A 257 -3.75 -8.22 -7.71
C LEU A 257 -4.73 -7.21 -7.14
N GLN A 258 -4.22 -6.13 -6.55
CA GLN A 258 -5.03 -5.07 -5.96
C GLN A 258 -4.66 -3.71 -6.55
N LEU A 259 -5.62 -3.11 -7.25
CA LEU A 259 -5.57 -1.80 -7.87
C LEU A 259 -6.82 -0.96 -7.47
N PRO A 260 -7.08 -0.76 -6.16
CA PRO A 260 -8.32 -0.13 -5.65
C PRO A 260 -8.69 1.22 -6.27
N SER A 261 -7.69 2.01 -6.67
CA SER A 261 -7.92 3.34 -7.25
C SER A 261 -8.19 3.32 -8.76
N HIS A 262 -8.05 2.19 -9.43
CA HIS A 262 -7.98 2.14 -10.89
C HIS A 262 -9.23 1.53 -11.50
N LYS A 263 -9.82 2.21 -12.48
CA LYS A 263 -10.82 1.61 -13.38
C LYS A 263 -10.11 0.94 -14.56
N LEU A 264 -10.43 -0.32 -14.82
CA LEU A 264 -9.83 -1.09 -15.90
C LEU A 264 -10.70 -1.09 -17.15
N ARG A 265 -10.08 -1.01 -18.33
CA ARG A 265 -10.78 -1.09 -19.61
C ARG A 265 -10.99 -2.54 -20.05
N PRO A 266 -11.93 -2.83 -20.97
CA PRO A 266 -12.06 -4.16 -21.56
C PRO A 266 -10.72 -4.75 -22.07
N ALA A 267 -9.90 -3.95 -22.75
CA ALA A 267 -8.57 -4.38 -23.19
C ALA A 267 -7.64 -4.79 -22.03
N HIS A 268 -7.69 -4.08 -20.90
CA HIS A 268 -6.94 -4.40 -19.69
C HIS A 268 -7.40 -5.72 -19.07
N MET A 269 -8.72 -5.95 -19.04
CA MET A 269 -9.30 -7.19 -18.53
C MET A 269 -8.93 -8.41 -19.39
N LEU A 270 -8.84 -8.24 -20.71
CA LEU A 270 -8.36 -9.29 -21.61
C LEU A 270 -6.89 -9.66 -21.35
N GLN A 271 -6.04 -8.67 -21.03
CA GLN A 271 -4.66 -8.94 -20.60
C GLN A 271 -4.61 -9.70 -19.28
N LEU A 272 -5.42 -9.31 -18.30
CA LEU A 272 -5.52 -10.01 -17.02
C LEU A 272 -6.08 -11.42 -17.16
N ALA A 273 -6.96 -11.67 -18.14
CA ALA A 273 -7.50 -13.01 -18.40
C ALA A 273 -6.41 -14.03 -18.78
N ALA A 274 -5.23 -13.58 -19.22
CA ALA A 274 -4.07 -14.44 -19.46
C ALA A 274 -3.37 -14.91 -18.17
N LEU A 275 -3.65 -14.28 -17.02
CA LEU A 275 -3.10 -14.65 -15.73
C LEU A 275 -3.84 -15.86 -15.17
N THR A 276 -3.34 -17.04 -15.48
CA THR A 276 -3.96 -18.31 -15.08
C THR A 276 -3.88 -18.58 -13.58
N ALA A 277 -2.97 -17.94 -12.85
CA ALA A 277 -2.87 -18.07 -11.40
C ALA A 277 -3.73 -17.06 -10.63
N LEU A 278 -4.34 -16.06 -11.30
CA LEU A 278 -5.03 -14.97 -10.61
C LEU A 278 -6.33 -15.46 -9.97
N THR A 279 -6.34 -15.49 -8.64
CA THR A 279 -7.49 -15.95 -7.82
C THR A 279 -8.22 -14.79 -7.16
N ARG A 280 -7.53 -13.68 -6.89
CA ARG A 280 -8.08 -12.48 -6.25
C ARG A 280 -7.75 -11.25 -7.07
N LEU A 281 -8.78 -10.49 -7.43
CA LEU A 281 -8.66 -9.24 -8.15
C LEU A 281 -9.46 -8.18 -7.42
N HIS A 282 -8.78 -7.12 -6.99
CA HIS A 282 -9.40 -5.96 -6.38
C HIS A 282 -9.14 -4.74 -7.25
N ILE A 283 -10.17 -4.06 -7.72
CA ILE A 283 -10.05 -2.92 -8.64
C ILE A 283 -11.04 -1.82 -8.26
N GLY A 284 -10.78 -0.60 -8.71
CA GLY A 284 -11.71 0.50 -8.54
C GLY A 284 -13.01 0.25 -9.31
N GLY A 285 -12.92 -0.25 -10.53
CA GLY A 285 -14.08 -0.58 -11.37
C GLY A 285 -13.67 -1.05 -12.75
N VAL A 286 -14.64 -1.22 -13.65
CA VAL A 286 -14.40 -1.59 -15.06
C VAL A 286 -15.16 -0.63 -15.96
N TRP A 287 -14.54 -0.13 -17.02
CA TRP A 287 -15.21 0.68 -18.02
C TRP A 287 -16.07 -0.18 -18.95
N ALA A 288 -17.24 0.32 -19.35
CA ALA A 288 -18.14 -0.39 -20.27
C ALA A 288 -17.58 -0.47 -21.70
N THR A 289 -16.79 0.52 -22.13
CA THR A 289 -16.18 0.59 -23.47
C THR A 289 -14.72 1.03 -23.39
N ASP A 290 -13.95 0.72 -24.44
CA ASP A 290 -12.55 1.17 -24.58
C ASP A 290 -12.44 2.64 -25.07
N GLU A 291 -13.55 3.38 -25.15
CA GLU A 291 -13.53 4.75 -25.64
C GLU A 291 -12.65 5.59 -24.72
N LEU A 292 -11.53 6.07 -25.30
CA LEU A 292 -10.63 7.01 -24.67
C LEU A 292 -11.46 8.26 -24.36
N VAL A 293 -11.88 8.41 -23.10
CA VAL A 293 -12.32 9.70 -22.58
C VAL A 293 -11.07 10.57 -22.65
N HIS A 294 -10.94 11.33 -23.74
CA HIS A 294 -9.95 12.38 -23.81
C HIS A 294 -10.36 13.42 -22.77
N ASP A 295 -9.68 13.39 -21.64
CA ASP A 295 -9.75 14.41 -20.61
C ASP A 295 -9.43 15.77 -21.25
N GLY A 296 -10.46 16.55 -21.51
CA GLY A 296 -10.32 17.94 -21.96
C GLY A 296 -10.51 18.16 -23.46
N GLY A 297 -11.74 18.00 -23.93
CA GLY A 297 -12.14 18.52 -25.24
C GLY A 297 -13.61 18.30 -25.50
N ALA A 298 -14.45 19.24 -25.07
CA ALA A 298 -15.90 19.25 -25.30
C ALA A 298 -16.28 19.49 -26.78
N THR A 299 -15.77 18.67 -27.71
CA THR A 299 -16.37 18.56 -29.03
C THR A 299 -17.28 17.36 -29.02
N ALA A 300 -18.54 17.65 -28.69
CA ALA A 300 -19.68 16.81 -28.92
C ALA A 300 -19.70 16.37 -30.38
N VAL A 301 -19.07 15.24 -30.68
CA VAL A 301 -19.33 14.53 -31.91
C VAL A 301 -20.51 13.63 -31.60
N ASP A 302 -21.70 14.08 -31.97
CA ASP A 302 -22.97 13.33 -32.07
C ASP A 302 -22.85 12.20 -33.12
N GLY A 303 -21.79 11.40 -33.02
CA GLY A 303 -21.61 10.21 -33.80
C GLY A 303 -22.46 9.12 -33.18
N LEU A 304 -23.65 8.90 -33.75
CA LEU A 304 -24.53 7.76 -33.55
C LEU A 304 -23.75 6.53 -33.03
N ARG A 305 -23.74 6.35 -31.71
CA ARG A 305 -23.32 5.11 -31.06
C ARG A 305 -24.36 4.08 -31.53
N ALA A 306 -24.03 3.38 -32.62
CA ALA A 306 -24.83 2.27 -33.08
C ALA A 306 -25.00 1.34 -31.88
N ALA A 307 -26.24 0.98 -31.57
CA ALA A 307 -26.67 0.23 -30.39
C ALA A 307 -26.19 -1.24 -30.39
N GLY A 308 -24.95 -1.49 -30.80
CA GLY A 308 -24.29 -2.78 -30.63
C GLY A 308 -23.96 -2.95 -29.15
N ALA A 309 -24.52 -4.00 -28.56
CA ALA A 309 -24.13 -4.43 -27.21
C ALA A 309 -22.61 -4.58 -27.15
N ALA A 310 -21.98 -3.96 -26.13
CA ALA A 310 -20.53 -4.06 -25.95
C ALA A 310 -20.11 -5.55 -25.87
N PRO A 311 -18.98 -5.92 -26.49
CA PRO A 311 -18.50 -7.29 -26.42
C PRO A 311 -18.28 -7.67 -24.95
N PRO A 312 -18.73 -8.85 -24.54
CA PRO A 312 -18.67 -9.22 -23.14
C PRO A 312 -17.22 -9.46 -22.71
N VAL A 313 -16.86 -8.91 -21.56
CA VAL A 313 -15.50 -8.87 -21.02
C VAL A 313 -15.22 -10.12 -20.20
N ARG A 314 -14.26 -10.93 -20.65
CA ARG A 314 -13.89 -12.18 -19.96
C ARG A 314 -13.00 -11.90 -18.75
N LEU A 315 -13.36 -12.47 -17.62
CA LEU A 315 -12.51 -12.52 -16.43
C LEU A 315 -11.53 -13.70 -16.49
N PRO A 316 -10.43 -13.66 -15.73
CA PRO A 316 -9.53 -14.79 -15.56
C PRO A 316 -10.29 -16.04 -15.09
N ALA A 317 -10.00 -17.19 -15.71
CA ALA A 317 -10.78 -18.41 -15.49
C ALA A 317 -10.69 -18.96 -14.05
N GLN A 318 -9.60 -18.68 -13.34
CA GLN A 318 -9.37 -19.11 -11.95
C GLN A 318 -9.77 -18.06 -10.92
N LEU A 319 -10.40 -16.96 -11.35
CA LEU A 319 -10.77 -15.88 -10.44
C LEU A 319 -11.86 -16.36 -9.46
N GLN A 320 -11.55 -16.28 -8.16
CA GLN A 320 -12.44 -16.70 -7.07
C GLN A 320 -13.05 -15.51 -6.36
N VAL A 321 -12.30 -14.40 -6.24
CA VAL A 321 -12.75 -13.18 -5.58
C VAL A 321 -12.54 -11.99 -6.51
N LEU A 322 -13.60 -11.24 -6.75
CA LEU A 322 -13.57 -9.94 -7.40
C LEU A 322 -14.10 -8.89 -6.42
N VAL A 323 -13.32 -7.84 -6.17
CA VAL A 323 -13.71 -6.70 -5.34
C VAL A 323 -13.72 -5.43 -6.20
N LEU A 324 -14.87 -4.75 -6.24
CA LEU A 324 -15.05 -3.45 -6.89
C LEU A 324 -15.22 -2.38 -5.80
N TYR A 325 -14.19 -1.54 -5.60
CA TYR A 325 -14.18 -0.53 -4.52
C TYR A 325 -15.03 0.69 -4.82
N ARG A 326 -15.22 1.03 -6.10
CA ARG A 326 -16.18 2.05 -6.52
C ARG A 326 -17.49 1.38 -6.89
N SER A 327 -18.54 2.16 -6.83
CA SER A 327 -19.80 1.84 -7.47
C SER A 327 -19.58 1.53 -8.96
N ALA A 328 -20.30 0.53 -9.45
CA ALA A 328 -20.28 0.13 -10.84
C ALA A 328 -21.62 0.48 -11.51
N ALA A 329 -21.59 0.93 -12.75
CA ALA A 329 -22.82 1.08 -13.51
C ALA A 329 -23.42 -0.30 -13.82
N ALA A 330 -24.74 -0.38 -13.97
CA ALA A 330 -25.41 -1.63 -14.35
C ALA A 330 -24.86 -2.23 -15.65
N SER A 331 -24.52 -1.37 -16.63
CA SER A 331 -23.91 -1.76 -17.90
C SER A 331 -22.49 -2.30 -17.74
N GLU A 332 -21.68 -1.72 -16.85
CA GLU A 332 -20.32 -2.20 -16.52
C GLU A 332 -20.40 -3.62 -15.95
N VAL A 333 -21.32 -3.86 -15.00
CA VAL A 333 -21.52 -5.20 -14.41
C VAL A 333 -22.03 -6.19 -15.46
N ALA A 334 -23.06 -5.82 -16.23
CA ALA A 334 -23.65 -6.69 -17.26
C ALA A 334 -22.64 -7.11 -18.34
N ALA A 335 -21.66 -6.26 -18.64
CA ALA A 335 -20.59 -6.57 -19.58
C ALA A 335 -19.62 -7.65 -19.06
N LEU A 336 -19.52 -7.90 -17.75
CA LEU A 336 -18.59 -8.87 -17.18
C LEU A 336 -19.10 -10.31 -17.33
N GLN A 337 -18.23 -11.20 -17.82
CA GLN A 337 -18.49 -12.64 -17.81
C GLN A 337 -17.88 -13.27 -16.56
N PHE A 338 -18.71 -13.56 -15.56
CA PHE A 338 -18.25 -14.15 -14.31
C PHE A 338 -18.05 -15.67 -14.40
N PRO A 339 -16.85 -16.19 -14.05
CA PRO A 339 -16.61 -17.64 -14.00
C PRO A 339 -17.49 -18.28 -12.91
N PRO A 340 -17.82 -19.58 -13.03
CA PRO A 340 -18.63 -20.26 -12.03
C PRO A 340 -17.94 -20.24 -10.66
N GLY A 341 -18.68 -19.97 -9.60
CA GLY A 341 -18.16 -19.94 -8.23
C GLY A 341 -17.45 -18.63 -7.82
N LEU A 342 -17.36 -17.64 -8.71
CA LEU A 342 -16.84 -16.31 -8.36
C LEU A 342 -17.67 -15.68 -7.24
N ARG A 343 -16.98 -15.24 -6.18
CA ARG A 343 -17.48 -14.36 -5.13
C ARG A 343 -17.24 -12.91 -5.53
N LEU A 344 -18.32 -12.13 -5.51
CA LEU A 344 -18.26 -10.73 -5.87
C LEU A 344 -18.58 -9.87 -4.65
N GLN A 345 -17.68 -8.93 -4.37
CA GLN A 345 -17.88 -7.84 -3.44
C GLN A 345 -17.98 -6.55 -4.24
N LEU A 346 -19.11 -5.86 -4.11
CA LEU A 346 -19.36 -4.60 -4.79
C LEU A 346 -19.93 -3.60 -3.79
N ARG A 347 -19.46 -2.35 -3.87
CA ARG A 347 -19.96 -1.27 -3.02
C ARG A 347 -21.41 -0.91 -3.32
N GLY A 348 -21.80 -0.95 -4.59
CA GLY A 348 -23.15 -0.66 -5.05
C GLY A 348 -23.24 -0.65 -6.58
N ILE A 349 -24.47 -0.61 -7.09
CA ILE A 349 -24.76 -0.38 -8.51
C ILE A 349 -25.30 1.04 -8.64
N GLU A 350 -24.66 1.85 -9.47
CA GLU A 350 -25.13 3.19 -9.80
C GLU A 350 -25.99 3.18 -11.06
N ILE A 351 -27.03 4.02 -11.03
CA ILE A 351 -27.86 4.34 -12.19
C ILE A 351 -27.55 5.79 -12.53
N ALA A 352 -26.94 6.03 -13.68
CA ALA A 352 -26.53 7.36 -14.08
C ALA A 352 -27.77 8.22 -14.40
N ALA A 353 -27.60 9.54 -14.45
CA ALA A 353 -28.72 10.44 -14.78
C ALA A 353 -29.19 10.22 -16.22
N GLU A 354 -28.25 9.94 -17.13
CA GLU A 354 -28.48 9.65 -18.55
C GLU A 354 -29.21 8.31 -18.81
N ASP A 355 -29.18 7.40 -17.83
CA ASP A 355 -29.91 6.14 -17.84
C ASP A 355 -31.40 6.33 -17.53
N LYS A 356 -31.79 7.55 -17.12
CA LYS A 356 -33.17 7.93 -16.84
C LYS A 356 -33.74 8.79 -17.97
N ASP A 357 -35.04 8.69 -18.18
CA ASP A 357 -35.78 9.60 -19.05
C ASP A 357 -36.14 10.91 -18.32
N ALA A 358 -36.84 11.80 -19.01
CA ALA A 358 -37.24 13.10 -18.47
C ALA A 358 -38.17 12.98 -17.24
N ASP A 359 -38.88 11.86 -17.09
CA ASP A 359 -39.77 11.56 -15.97
C ASP A 359 -39.02 10.89 -14.80
N GLY A 360 -37.70 10.73 -14.92
CA GLY A 360 -36.84 10.06 -13.93
C GLY A 360 -36.95 8.53 -13.94
N ARG A 361 -37.62 7.93 -14.94
CA ARG A 361 -37.76 6.48 -15.08
C ARG A 361 -36.55 5.90 -15.80
N LEU A 362 -36.18 4.67 -15.47
CA LEU A 362 -35.12 3.95 -16.18
C LEU A 362 -35.49 3.76 -17.66
N ARG A 363 -34.60 4.18 -18.55
CA ARG A 363 -34.70 3.90 -19.98
C ARG A 363 -34.62 2.39 -20.21
N LEU A 364 -35.26 1.89 -21.27
CA LEU A 364 -35.35 0.45 -21.55
C LEU A 364 -33.97 -0.24 -21.54
N ALA A 365 -32.97 0.32 -22.22
CA ALA A 365 -31.62 -0.25 -22.28
C ALA A 365 -30.92 -0.32 -20.91
N ALA A 366 -31.14 0.70 -20.06
CA ALA A 366 -30.59 0.72 -18.71
C ALA A 366 -31.31 -0.31 -17.80
N ALA A 367 -32.63 -0.42 -17.92
CA ALA A 367 -33.41 -1.45 -17.24
C ALA A 367 -32.98 -2.87 -17.65
N GLU A 368 -32.75 -3.11 -18.94
CA GLU A 368 -32.23 -4.39 -19.44
C GLU A 368 -30.83 -4.71 -18.91
N SER A 369 -29.94 -3.70 -18.89
CA SER A 369 -28.59 -3.84 -18.31
C SER A 369 -28.65 -4.15 -16.81
N LEU A 370 -29.53 -3.47 -16.07
CA LEU A 370 -29.75 -3.73 -14.65
C LEU A 370 -30.28 -5.14 -14.40
N LEU A 371 -31.27 -5.60 -15.18
CA LEU A 371 -31.77 -6.97 -15.08
C LEU A 371 -30.68 -8.00 -15.43
N ALA A 372 -29.85 -7.73 -16.44
CA ALA A 372 -28.72 -8.60 -16.80
C ALA A 372 -27.69 -8.67 -15.66
N ALA A 373 -27.34 -7.52 -15.07
CA ALA A 373 -26.47 -7.47 -13.90
C ALA A 373 -27.09 -8.25 -12.73
N CYS A 374 -28.35 -8.02 -12.37
CA CYS A 374 -29.04 -8.75 -11.30
C CYS A 374 -29.01 -10.27 -11.52
N ARG A 375 -29.24 -10.75 -12.75
CA ARG A 375 -29.15 -12.18 -13.08
C ARG A 375 -27.74 -12.74 -12.88
N GLN A 376 -26.73 -11.98 -13.28
CA GLN A 376 -25.33 -12.38 -13.08
C GLN A 376 -24.94 -12.42 -11.60
N LEU A 377 -25.43 -11.46 -10.81
CA LEU A 377 -25.15 -11.31 -9.37
C LEU A 377 -25.89 -12.32 -8.49
N ALA A 378 -27.00 -12.88 -8.97
CA ALA A 378 -27.82 -13.82 -8.22
C ALA A 378 -26.98 -14.99 -7.67
N GLY A 379 -26.93 -15.12 -6.34
CA GLY A 379 -26.17 -16.15 -5.63
C GLY A 379 -24.66 -15.92 -5.50
N ARG A 380 -24.13 -14.76 -5.94
CA ARG A 380 -22.68 -14.45 -5.92
C ARG A 380 -22.27 -13.33 -4.97
N LEU A 381 -23.22 -12.54 -4.51
CA LEU A 381 -22.98 -11.42 -3.61
C LEU A 381 -22.60 -11.95 -2.22
N CYS A 382 -21.38 -11.65 -1.81
CA CYS A 382 -20.98 -11.80 -0.41
C CYS A 382 -21.35 -10.51 0.34
N LYS A 383 -21.77 -10.63 1.60
CA LYS A 383 -21.81 -9.47 2.48
C LYS A 383 -20.40 -8.90 2.53
N CYS A 384 -20.28 -7.57 2.43
CA CYS A 384 -19.02 -6.92 2.78
C CYS A 384 -18.84 -7.15 4.27
N ASP A 385 -18.08 -8.19 4.62
CA ASP A 385 -17.48 -8.26 5.93
C ASP A 385 -16.55 -7.05 6.00
N GLU A 386 -16.95 -6.06 6.80
CA GLU A 386 -16.14 -4.86 7.07
C GLU A 386 -14.76 -5.25 7.65
N ASP A 387 -14.59 -6.50 8.08
CA ASP A 387 -13.38 -7.08 8.66
C ASP A 387 -12.26 -7.49 7.66
N LEU A 388 -12.47 -7.38 6.34
CA LEU A 388 -11.52 -7.93 5.35
C LEU A 388 -10.46 -6.96 4.78
N GLY A 389 -10.30 -5.76 5.33
CA GLY A 389 -9.24 -4.83 4.88
C GLY A 389 -8.66 -3.99 6.00
N PRO A 390 -7.36 -3.62 5.92
CA PRO A 390 -6.81 -2.61 6.81
C PRO A 390 -7.60 -1.32 6.62
N GLU A 391 -8.10 -0.74 7.71
CA GLU A 391 -8.79 0.54 7.74
C GLU A 391 -8.01 1.57 6.91
N LEU A 392 -8.49 1.82 5.68
CA LEU A 392 -8.05 2.96 4.90
C LEU A 392 -8.69 4.17 5.56
N ASP A 393 -7.90 4.83 6.41
CA ASP A 393 -8.14 6.10 7.11
C ASP A 393 -9.56 6.69 6.95
N GLY A 394 -10.37 6.51 7.99
CA GLY A 394 -11.20 7.58 8.59
C GLY A 394 -12.25 8.30 7.75
N HIS A 395 -12.57 7.84 6.54
CA HIS A 395 -13.75 8.35 5.85
C HIS A 395 -14.98 7.58 6.36
N ASP A 396 -15.93 8.29 6.97
CA ASP A 396 -17.24 7.76 7.37
C ASP A 396 -17.95 7.16 6.13
N TYR A 397 -17.82 5.85 5.96
CA TYR A 397 -18.51 5.12 4.91
C TYR A 397 -19.84 4.62 5.45
N ALA A 398 -20.94 5.18 4.94
CA ALA A 398 -22.26 4.64 5.20
C ALA A 398 -22.35 3.19 4.64
N PRO A 399 -22.91 2.23 5.39
CA PRO A 399 -23.05 0.85 4.93
C PRO A 399 -23.90 0.78 3.66
N ILE A 400 -23.65 -0.26 2.86
CA ILE A 400 -24.32 -0.56 1.59
C ILE A 400 -25.82 -0.41 1.73
N GLN A 401 -26.31 0.72 1.27
CA GLN A 401 -27.73 0.97 1.17
C GLN A 401 -28.10 0.75 -0.29
N LEU A 402 -28.77 -0.38 -0.58
CA LEU A 402 -29.60 -0.58 -1.79
C LEU A 402 -30.82 0.37 -1.74
N LEU A 403 -30.62 1.63 -1.32
CA LEU A 403 -31.66 2.61 -1.08
C LEU A 403 -32.39 2.99 -2.37
N GLY A 404 -31.78 2.80 -3.55
CA GLY A 404 -32.41 3.11 -4.82
C GLY A 404 -33.35 2.03 -5.38
N LEU A 405 -33.25 0.77 -4.93
CA LEU A 405 -34.05 -0.32 -5.51
C LEU A 405 -35.43 -0.48 -4.83
N ARG A 406 -35.55 -0.06 -3.57
CA ARG A 406 -36.81 -0.15 -2.82
C ARG A 406 -37.89 0.80 -3.34
N ASP A 407 -37.49 1.97 -3.87
CA ASP A 407 -38.41 2.97 -4.40
C ASP A 407 -38.78 2.73 -5.88
N VAL A 408 -38.04 1.85 -6.57
CA VAL A 408 -38.26 1.53 -8.00
C VAL A 408 -39.14 0.29 -8.20
N TRP A 409 -39.36 -0.53 -7.15
CA TRP A 409 -40.11 -1.80 -7.27
C TRP A 409 -41.19 -2.01 -6.18
N PRO A 410 -42.39 -1.39 -6.30
CA PRO A 410 -43.51 -1.68 -5.40
C PRO A 410 -44.50 -2.77 -5.90
N GLY A 411 -44.12 -3.72 -6.77
CA GLY A 411 -45.10 -4.72 -7.24
C GLY A 411 -44.60 -5.89 -8.08
N LEU A 412 -43.83 -6.81 -7.48
CA LEU A 412 -43.62 -8.18 -7.97
C LEU A 412 -43.87 -9.17 -6.84
#